data_AF-T0ZFA5-F1
#
_entry.id   AF-T0ZFA5-F1
#
_cell.length_a   1.000
_cell.length_b   1.000
_cell.length_c   1.000
_cell.angle_alpha   90.00
_cell.angle_beta   90.00
_cell.angle_gamma   90.00
#
_symmetry.space_group_name_H-M   'P 1'
#
loop_
_entity.id
_entity.type
_entity.pdbx_description
1 polymer ?
#
loop_
_entity_poly.entity_id
_entity_poly.type
_entity_poly.pdbx_seq_one_letter_code
_entity_poly.pdbx_strand_id
1 'polypeptide(L)'
;HDYTGMINVSGKREGVVYFTAPRAMLTVLLMKMQESDFSHESMRDLVGEVANTISGNARRDFGHDFVISVPSVFAGEKPQIPQSPGARAFVIPIHWRSHSAKLVVSLT
;
A
#
# COMPACT_ATOMS: atom_id res chain seq x y z
N HIS A 1 8.84 4.84 4.39
CA HIS A 1 9.69 3.70 4.80
C HIS A 1 10.40 3.16 3.57
N ASP A 2 11.13 2.05 3.72
CA ASP A 2 12.00 1.49 2.68
C ASP A 2 11.22 0.98 1.48
N TYR A 3 10.02 0.44 1.68
CA TYR A 3 9.18 -0.09 0.62
C TYR A 3 7.80 0.56 0.66
N THR A 4 7.24 0.85 -0.52
CA THR A 4 5.89 1.39 -0.66
C THR A 4 5.18 0.73 -1.83
N GLY A 5 4.02 0.15 -1.57
CA GLY A 5 3.07 -0.31 -2.58
C GLY A 5 1.93 0.69 -2.71
N MET A 6 1.63 1.12 -3.93
CA MET A 6 0.67 2.18 -4.23
C MET A 6 -0.38 1.69 -5.24
N ILE A 7 -1.64 2.02 -5.00
CA ILE A 7 -2.78 1.73 -5.84
C ILE A 7 -3.52 3.03 -6.10
N ASN A 8 -3.71 3.36 -7.38
CA ASN A 8 -4.58 4.47 -7.77
C ASN A 8 -6.03 3.99 -7.76
N VAL A 9 -6.92 4.87 -7.31
CA VAL A 9 -8.35 4.67 -7.23
C VAL A 9 -9.02 5.63 -8.21
N SER A 10 -10.00 5.14 -8.96
CA SER A 10 -10.81 5.94 -9.89
C SER A 10 -12.29 5.56 -9.84
N GLY A 11 -13.12 6.38 -10.51
CA GLY A 11 -14.57 6.21 -10.62
C GLY A 11 -15.31 7.32 -9.90
N LYS A 12 -16.25 6.98 -9.01
CA LYS A 12 -17.01 8.00 -8.23
C LYS A 12 -16.14 8.80 -7.27
N ARG A 13 -15.00 8.24 -6.87
CA ARG A 13 -13.95 8.90 -6.12
C ARG A 13 -12.65 8.67 -6.86
N GLU A 14 -11.75 9.64 -6.77
CA GLU A 14 -10.42 9.53 -7.34
C GLU A 14 -9.37 9.72 -6.26
N GLY A 15 -8.24 9.05 -6.41
CA GLY A 15 -7.10 9.29 -5.54
C GLY A 15 -6.20 8.07 -5.42
N VAL A 16 -5.66 7.85 -4.22
CA VAL A 16 -4.61 6.88 -4.00
C VAL A 16 -4.72 6.22 -2.63
N VAL A 17 -4.38 4.94 -2.61
CA VAL A 17 -4.13 4.15 -1.40
C VAL A 17 -2.70 3.63 -1.48
N TYR A 18 -1.89 3.87 -0.45
CA TYR A 18 -0.56 3.27 -0.40
C TYR A 18 -0.18 2.78 0.98
N PHE A 19 0.53 1.66 1.00
CA PHE A 19 1.09 1.02 2.18
C PHE A 19 2.60 1.15 2.15
N THR A 20 3.17 1.72 3.21
CA THR A 20 4.63 1.90 3.34
C THR A 20 5.15 1.24 4.61
N ALA A 21 6.14 0.36 4.45
CA ALA A 21 6.68 -0.47 5.52
C ALA A 21 8.22 -0.57 5.46
N PRO A 22 8.88 -0.76 6.61
CA PRO A 22 10.32 -1.00 6.65
C PRO A 22 10.65 -2.41 6.20
N ARG A 23 11.86 -2.62 5.66
CA ARG A 23 12.35 -3.94 5.21
C ARG A 23 12.18 -5.01 6.28
N ALA A 24 12.53 -4.66 7.53
CA ALA A 24 12.46 -5.59 8.66
C ALA A 24 11.04 -6.16 8.87
N MET A 25 10.00 -5.35 8.69
CA MET A 25 8.61 -5.82 8.81
C MET A 25 8.26 -6.80 7.70
N LEU A 26 8.62 -6.48 6.46
CA LEU A 26 8.34 -7.32 5.29
C LEU A 26 9.08 -8.66 5.39
N THR A 27 10.33 -8.67 5.89
CA THR A 27 11.07 -9.90 6.18
C THR A 27 10.32 -10.79 7.16
N VAL A 28 9.81 -10.23 8.26
CA VAL A 28 9.04 -11.01 9.24
C VAL A 28 7.72 -11.51 8.63
N LEU A 29 7.10 -10.75 7.72
CA LEU A 29 5.89 -11.17 7.04
C LEU A 29 6.15 -12.36 6.10
N LEU A 30 7.20 -12.29 5.27
CA LEU A 30 7.63 -13.41 4.41
C LEU A 30 7.93 -14.67 5.23
N MET A 31 8.67 -14.53 6.34
CA MET A 31 8.94 -15.65 7.25
C MET A 31 7.65 -16.27 7.82
N LYS A 32 6.63 -15.44 8.09
CA LYS A 32 5.33 -15.92 8.57
C LYS A 32 4.50 -16.59 7.49
N MET A 33 4.72 -16.23 6.22
CA MET A 33 4.15 -16.89 5.06
C MET A 33 4.91 -18.17 4.67
N GLN A 34 5.96 -18.54 5.41
CA GLN A 34 6.85 -19.67 5.13
C GLN A 34 7.61 -19.55 3.81
N GLU A 35 7.77 -18.32 3.32
CA GLU A 35 8.62 -18.03 2.17
C GLU A 35 10.10 -18.19 2.52
N SER A 36 10.88 -18.72 1.58
CA SER A 36 12.32 -18.86 1.70
C SER A 36 13.10 -17.77 0.95
N ASP A 37 12.43 -17.05 0.04
CA ASP A 37 13.04 -15.94 -0.68
C ASP A 37 12.78 -14.60 0.05
N PHE A 38 13.86 -13.92 0.40
CA PHE A 38 13.86 -12.60 1.04
C PHE A 38 14.57 -11.56 0.18
N SER A 39 14.63 -11.80 -1.13
CA SER A 39 15.24 -10.93 -2.12
C SER A 39 14.54 -9.57 -2.17
N HIS A 40 15.19 -8.62 -2.84
CA HIS A 40 14.59 -7.31 -3.06
C HIS A 40 13.29 -7.41 -3.87
N GLU A 41 13.21 -8.37 -4.79
CA GLU A 41 12.04 -8.62 -5.64
C GLU A 41 10.87 -9.14 -4.82
N SER A 42 11.07 -10.15 -3.95
CA SER A 42 10.00 -10.66 -3.08
C SER A 42 9.43 -9.59 -2.15
N MET A 43 10.28 -8.66 -1.67
CA MET A 43 9.81 -7.53 -0.86
C MET A 43 8.95 -6.56 -1.66
N ARG A 44 9.30 -6.32 -2.93
CA ARG A 44 8.54 -5.47 -3.84
C ARG A 44 7.19 -6.10 -4.17
N ASP A 45 7.17 -7.39 -4.44
CA ASP A 45 5.95 -8.12 -4.74
C ASP A 45 5.03 -8.14 -3.53
N LEU A 46 5.57 -8.46 -2.34
CA LEU A 46 4.81 -8.49 -1.09
C LEU A 46 4.18 -7.13 -0.76
N VAL A 47 4.92 -6.02 -0.87
CA VAL A 47 4.35 -4.70 -0.57
C VAL A 47 3.27 -4.31 -1.59
N GLY A 48 3.44 -4.71 -2.86
CA GLY A 48 2.44 -4.53 -3.91
C GLY A 48 1.18 -5.35 -3.65
N GLU A 49 1.33 -6.61 -3.24
CA GLU A 49 0.23 -7.49 -2.88
C GLU A 49 -0.55 -6.95 -1.68
N VAL A 50 0.14 -6.53 -0.60
CA VAL A 50 -0.53 -5.92 0.56
C VAL A 50 -1.34 -4.69 0.16
N ALA A 51 -0.78 -3.79 -0.67
CA ALA A 51 -1.48 -2.61 -1.16
C ALA A 51 -2.71 -2.99 -2.02
N ASN A 52 -2.55 -3.98 -2.89
CA ASN A 52 -3.63 -4.50 -3.73
C ASN A 52 -4.74 -5.15 -2.89
N THR A 53 -4.40 -5.98 -1.90
CA THR A 53 -5.37 -6.63 -1.01
C THR A 53 -6.17 -5.60 -0.22
N ILE A 54 -5.52 -4.59 0.38
CA ILE A 54 -6.20 -3.53 1.13
C ILE A 54 -7.15 -2.74 0.20
N SER A 55 -6.68 -2.37 -0.99
CA SER A 55 -7.47 -1.57 -1.95
C SER A 55 -8.62 -2.38 -2.55
N GLY A 56 -8.40 -3.66 -2.85
CA GLY A 56 -9.43 -4.58 -3.33
C GLY A 56 -10.49 -4.87 -2.27
N ASN A 57 -10.11 -4.92 -0.99
CA ASN A 57 -11.07 -5.03 0.11
C ASN A 57 -11.97 -3.80 0.20
N ALA A 58 -11.43 -2.59 0.00
CA ALA A 58 -12.21 -1.35 -0.01
C ALA A 58 -13.30 -1.34 -1.10
N ARG A 59 -13.06 -2.00 -2.25
CA ARG A 59 -14.06 -2.14 -3.32
C ARG A 59 -15.37 -2.80 -2.83
N ARG A 60 -15.34 -3.68 -1.83
CA ARG A 60 -16.57 -4.28 -1.28
C ARG A 60 -17.48 -3.24 -0.64
N ASP A 61 -16.90 -2.24 0.02
CA ASP A 61 -17.66 -1.20 0.74
C ASP A 61 -18.04 -0.03 -0.18
N PHE A 62 -17.19 0.31 -1.16
CA PHE A 62 -17.43 1.42 -2.09
C PHE A 62 -18.17 1.01 -3.39
N GLY A 63 -18.35 -0.28 -3.63
CA GLY A 63 -19.12 -0.81 -4.77
C GLY A 63 -18.33 -0.89 -6.08
N HIS A 64 -19.04 -1.22 -7.17
CA HIS A 64 -18.43 -1.52 -8.46
C HIS A 64 -17.74 -0.32 -9.13
N ASP A 65 -18.16 0.90 -8.79
CA ASP A 65 -17.57 2.16 -9.26
C ASP A 65 -16.21 2.45 -8.60
N PHE A 66 -15.78 1.69 -7.60
CA PHE A 66 -14.45 1.80 -7.00
C PHE A 66 -13.46 0.96 -7.79
N VAL A 67 -12.85 1.58 -8.80
CA VAL A 67 -11.88 0.94 -9.69
C VAL A 67 -10.48 1.16 -9.13
N ILE A 68 -9.65 0.11 -9.14
CA ILE A 68 -8.27 0.16 -8.65
C ILE A 68 -7.29 -0.20 -9.76
N SER A 69 -6.13 0.45 -9.77
CA SER A 69 -5.02 0.13 -10.68
C SER A 69 -4.27 -1.13 -10.24
N VAL A 70 -3.38 -1.61 -11.11
CA VAL A 70 -2.29 -2.51 -10.69
C VAL A 70 -1.35 -1.80 -9.69
N PRO A 71 -0.66 -2.54 -8.80
CA PRO A 71 0.26 -1.96 -7.83
C PRO A 71 1.48 -1.32 -8.51
N SER A 72 1.79 -0.10 -8.10
CA SER A 72 3.08 0.55 -8.35
C SER A 72 3.96 0.44 -7.10
N VAL A 73 5.20 -0.02 -7.26
CA VAL A 73 6.07 -0.33 -6.13
C VAL A 73 7.35 0.50 -6.15
N PHE A 74 7.65 1.12 -5.01
CA PHE A 74 8.79 1.99 -4.79
C PHE A 74 9.67 1.42 -3.67
N ALA A 75 10.99 1.48 -3.86
CA ALA A 75 11.96 1.03 -2.87
C ALA A 75 13.03 2.12 -2.65
N GLY A 76 13.08 2.69 -1.45
CA GLY A 76 13.94 3.83 -1.10
C GLY A 76 13.47 5.18 -1.65
N GLU A 77 12.68 5.18 -2.72
CA GLU A 77 12.10 6.36 -3.32
C GLU A 77 10.81 6.79 -2.59
N LYS A 78 10.60 8.11 -2.48
CA LYS A 78 9.32 8.64 -2.04
C LYS A 78 8.37 8.69 -3.26
N PRO A 79 7.22 8.00 -3.23
CA PRO A 79 6.26 8.12 -4.31
C PRO A 79 5.80 9.57 -4.43
N GLN A 80 5.75 10.08 -5.66
CA GLN A 80 5.04 11.32 -5.93
C GLN A 80 3.55 11.03 -5.82
N ILE A 81 2.95 11.50 -4.73
CA ILE A 81 1.51 11.36 -4.50
C ILE A 81 0.85 12.57 -5.13
N PRO A 82 0.01 12.38 -6.17
CA PRO A 82 -0.75 13.48 -6.75
C PRO A 82 -1.62 14.09 -5.65
N GLN A 83 -1.38 15.36 -5.34
CA GLN A 83 -2.26 16.11 -4.46
C GLN A 83 -3.38 16.71 -5.31
N SER A 84 -4.53 16.06 -5.31
CA SER A 84 -5.74 16.65 -5.89
C SER A 84 -6.22 17.79 -4.98
N PRO A 85 -6.43 19.01 -5.50
CA PRO A 85 -6.97 20.12 -4.72
C PRO A 85 -8.28 19.72 -4.03
N GLY A 86 -8.33 19.85 -2.70
CA GLY A 86 -9.50 19.48 -1.89
C GLY A 86 -9.48 18.03 -1.35
N ALA A 87 -8.58 17.17 -1.81
CA ALA A 87 -8.42 15.82 -1.24
C ALA A 87 -7.82 15.89 0.16
N ARG A 88 -8.42 15.18 1.12
CA ARG A 88 -7.83 14.98 2.45
C ARG A 88 -7.09 13.66 2.48
N ALA A 89 -5.83 13.70 2.91
CA ALA A 89 -5.05 12.51 3.18
C ALA A 89 -5.25 12.06 4.64
N PHE A 90 -5.66 10.80 4.81
CA PHE A 90 -5.71 10.12 6.10
C PHE A 90 -4.50 9.21 6.23
N VAL A 91 -3.78 9.34 7.34
CA VAL A 91 -2.63 8.46 7.67
C VAL A 91 -3.05 7.56 8.82
N ILE A 92 -3.10 6.25 8.55
CA ILE A 92 -3.44 5.23 9.53
C ILE A 92 -2.14 4.52 9.94
N PRO A 93 -1.64 4.75 11.15
CA PRO A 93 -0.45 4.06 11.63
C PRO A 93 -0.79 2.61 11.96
N ILE A 94 0.06 1.69 11.50
CA ILE A 94 -0.06 0.25 11.77
C ILE A 94 1.14 -0.15 12.61
N HIS A 95 0.88 -0.64 13.82
CA HIS A 95 1.91 -1.17 14.72
C HIS A 95 1.75 -2.68 14.81
N TRP A 96 2.80 -3.42 14.43
CA TRP A 96 2.83 -4.87 14.54
C TRP A 96 4.17 -5.30 15.12
N ARG A 97 4.12 -5.94 16.30
CA ARG A 97 5.30 -6.26 17.10
C ARG A 97 6.11 -4.98 17.38
N SER A 98 7.40 -4.96 17.06
CA SER A 98 8.30 -3.81 17.18
C SER A 98 8.37 -2.97 15.90
N HIS A 99 7.55 -3.26 14.88
CA HIS A 99 7.57 -2.56 13.60
C HIS A 99 6.39 -1.60 13.45
N SER A 100 6.64 -0.48 12.77
CA SER A 100 5.63 0.50 12.38
C SER A 100 5.56 0.58 10.87
N ALA A 101 4.35 0.54 10.33
CA ALA A 101 4.03 0.82 8.94
C ALA A 101 2.92 1.88 8.89
N LYS A 102 2.68 2.41 7.70
CA LYS A 102 1.60 3.39 7.48
C LYS A 102 0.78 2.99 6.28
N LEU A 103 -0.53 3.02 6.46
CA LEU A 103 -1.48 3.06 5.35
C LEU A 103 -1.90 4.50 5.16
N VAL A 104 -1.85 4.99 3.93
CA VAL A 104 -2.31 6.33 3.59
C VAL A 104 -3.38 6.24 2.54
N VAL A 105 -4.46 6.98 2.76
CA VAL A 105 -5.62 7.04 1.88
C VAL A 105 -5.91 8.50 1.58
N SER A 106 -5.97 8.86 0.31
CA SER A 106 -6.36 10.20 -0.14
C SER A 106 -7.38 10.02 -1.26
N LEU A 107 -8.62 10.44 -1.03
CA LEU A 107 -9.73 10.32 -1.98
C LEU A 107 -10.46 11.67 -2.08
N THR A 108 -10.94 12.01 -3.27
CA THR A 108 -11.85 13.14 -3.53
C THR A 108 -13.29 12.68 -3.64
#